data_AF-A0AAD5LMP0-F1
#
_entry.id   AF-A0AAD5LMP0-F1
#
_cell.length_a   1.000
_cell.length_b   1.000
_cell.length_c   1.000
_cell.angle_alpha   90.00
_cell.angle_beta   90.00
_cell.angle_gamma   90.00
#
_symmetry.space_group_name_H-M   'P 1'
#
loop_
_entity.id
_entity.type
_entity.pdbx_description
1 polymer ?
#
loop_
_entity_poly.entity_id
_entity_poly.type
_entity_poly.pdbx_seq_one_letter_code
_entity_poly.pdbx_strand_id
1 'polypeptide(L)'
;MSAIAIEAPKHDDSTPQGKRKVAFRQDVPIPSYLLAIAAGSMESRELGPRSRVWAEPSVVEKAAHEFSQTEEFLTYAEDITGQEYVWKRYDLVCLPPSFPYGGMENPCLTFVTPTLLAGDRSLADVVAHEISHSWTGNLVTNHTWRDFWLNEGWTVWLERKIMVKIYKDEHAYDLKATMGLRSLRESVQAFGEKHPYTHLVPESDGVDPDDVFSSIPYEKGFNFLNYLTEVVGGRDIFEDFAKAYIKNFRFKTLTSNDFREFFINYFTEVVDKRDAIKKVEWEKWFYTPGMPLVMTEFDSTLTNAATSLGESMSKSTDPSKWGPATKSSLKKWQTPQWVLLLDTLLLNQSEKGVAFTPAHLDAIDAFAHHHFTTSHNAELRYRWYTLSLRAKDPRQQDNIARFLGEQGRMKYVRPLFRDLIKHSGKDHAQEVFSKTHTLYHPICAKMVHRDIEEAHKAAEAKKKEAAQAKALSSPKKSKKHATDVAAPSKGFLAGIAGTFGVSEEVAIGALVAVGAATVAVAVGLTKRH
;
A
#
# COMPACT_ATOMS: atom_id res chain seq x y z
N MET A 1 15.33 -13.94 -29.08
CA MET A 1 14.72 -15.11 -28.44
C MET A 1 14.99 -14.88 -26.98
N SER A 2 13.97 -15.03 -26.16
CA SER A 2 13.92 -14.63 -24.76
C SER A 2 12.92 -15.57 -24.11
N ALA A 3 13.37 -16.27 -23.07
CA ALA A 3 12.73 -17.46 -22.45
C ALA A 3 12.38 -18.65 -23.36
N ILE A 4 12.61 -18.61 -24.68
CA ILE A 4 12.52 -19.80 -25.53
C ILE A 4 13.72 -20.69 -25.20
N ALA A 5 13.47 -21.90 -24.72
CA ALA A 5 14.51 -22.92 -24.63
C ALA A 5 15.21 -23.01 -26.00
N ILE A 6 16.53 -22.76 -26.04
CA ILE A 6 17.30 -22.69 -27.29
C ILE A 6 17.12 -23.97 -28.11
N GLU A 7 16.79 -25.09 -27.44
CA GLU A 7 16.35 -26.34 -28.02
C GLU A 7 15.25 -26.97 -27.13
N ALA A 8 14.38 -27.81 -27.70
CA ALA A 8 13.56 -28.72 -26.90
C ALA A 8 14.48 -29.53 -25.96
N PRO A 9 14.08 -29.87 -24.72
CA PRO A 9 14.94 -30.62 -23.81
C PRO A 9 15.39 -31.92 -24.48
N LYS A 10 16.62 -31.94 -24.99
CA LYS A 10 17.20 -33.14 -25.57
C LYS A 10 17.62 -34.03 -24.42
N HIS A 11 17.34 -35.32 -24.54
CA HIS A 11 18.01 -36.31 -23.72
C HIS A 11 19.48 -36.30 -24.18
N ASP A 12 20.33 -35.64 -23.39
CA ASP A 12 21.78 -35.63 -23.61
C ASP A 12 22.34 -36.80 -22.78
N ASP A 13 23.00 -37.75 -23.43
CA ASP A 13 23.56 -38.95 -22.77
C ASP A 13 24.64 -38.60 -21.74
N SER A 14 25.12 -37.35 -21.71
CA SER A 14 26.00 -36.81 -20.67
C SER A 14 25.25 -36.23 -19.46
N THR A 15 23.92 -36.08 -19.52
CA THR A 15 23.11 -35.63 -18.37
C THR A 15 22.91 -36.78 -17.39
N PRO A 16 23.19 -36.59 -16.09
CA PRO A 16 22.90 -37.62 -15.09
C PRO A 16 21.43 -38.05 -15.12
N GLN A 17 21.18 -39.34 -14.92
CA GLN A 17 19.84 -39.93 -14.96
C GLN A 17 18.86 -39.16 -14.06
N GLY A 18 17.70 -38.77 -14.61
CA GLY A 18 16.70 -37.98 -13.91
C GLY A 18 16.90 -36.45 -13.96
N LYS A 19 17.91 -35.94 -14.65
CA LYS A 19 18.11 -34.50 -14.89
C LYS A 19 17.71 -34.10 -16.32
N ARG A 20 17.27 -32.85 -16.48
CA ARG A 20 17.03 -32.22 -17.80
C ARG A 20 17.89 -30.97 -17.89
N LYS A 21 18.52 -30.77 -19.05
CA LYS A 21 19.22 -29.52 -19.38
C LYS A 21 18.31 -28.67 -20.24
N VAL A 22 18.09 -27.43 -19.83
CA VAL A 22 17.34 -26.41 -20.59
C VAL A 22 18.24 -25.20 -20.71
N ALA A 23 18.39 -24.67 -21.92
CA ALA A 23 19.22 -23.50 -22.19
C ALA A 23 18.33 -22.33 -22.59
N PHE A 24 18.60 -21.14 -22.06
CA PHE A 24 17.87 -19.92 -22.36
C PHE A 24 18.81 -18.87 -22.94
N ARG A 25 18.27 -17.98 -23.76
CA ARG A 25 18.98 -16.82 -24.31
C ARG A 25 18.10 -15.60 -24.15
N GLN A 26 18.68 -14.47 -23.78
CA GLN A 26 18.04 -13.15 -23.77
C GLN A 26 18.91 -12.23 -24.63
N ASP A 27 18.39 -11.81 -25.78
CA ASP A 27 19.14 -11.01 -26.76
C ASP A 27 19.06 -9.51 -26.48
N VAL A 28 18.03 -9.07 -25.76
CA VAL A 28 17.85 -7.68 -25.36
C VAL A 28 18.65 -7.45 -24.08
N PRO A 29 19.51 -6.42 -23.99
CA PRO A 29 20.23 -6.11 -22.76
C PRO A 29 19.27 -5.85 -21.60
N ILE A 30 19.51 -6.46 -20.44
CA ILE A 30 18.70 -6.29 -19.24
C ILE A 30 19.61 -6.01 -18.02
N PRO A 31 19.17 -5.19 -17.06
CA PRO A 31 19.79 -5.10 -15.74
C PRO A 31 19.65 -6.44 -14.98
N SER A 32 20.58 -6.73 -14.08
CA SER A 32 20.67 -8.04 -13.40
C SER A 32 19.48 -8.33 -12.48
N TYR A 33 18.80 -7.32 -11.93
CA TYR A 33 17.64 -7.52 -11.06
C TYR A 33 16.44 -8.17 -11.78
N LEU A 34 16.42 -8.13 -13.11
CA LEU A 34 15.37 -8.73 -13.93
C LEU A 34 15.60 -10.22 -14.23
N LEU A 35 16.76 -10.78 -13.85
CA LEU A 35 17.02 -12.20 -14.01
C LEU A 35 16.10 -13.02 -13.10
N ALA A 36 15.38 -13.98 -13.67
CA ALA A 36 14.48 -14.86 -12.94
C ALA A 36 14.57 -16.30 -13.43
N ILE A 37 14.31 -17.23 -12.51
CA ILE A 37 14.26 -18.67 -12.77
C ILE A 37 13.10 -19.25 -11.96
N ALA A 38 12.23 -20.00 -12.63
CA ALA A 38 11.21 -20.84 -12.00
C ALA A 38 11.40 -22.29 -12.45
N ALA A 39 11.38 -23.22 -11.51
CA ALA A 39 11.50 -24.65 -11.78
C ALA A 39 10.53 -25.42 -10.89
N GLY A 40 9.74 -26.31 -11.50
CA GLY A 40 8.69 -27.07 -10.83
C GLY A 40 7.91 -27.92 -11.83
N SER A 41 6.88 -28.60 -11.33
CA SER A 41 5.93 -29.30 -12.19
C SER A 41 4.98 -28.28 -12.83
N MET A 42 5.27 -27.86 -14.07
CA MET A 42 4.52 -26.81 -14.76
C MET A 42 3.93 -27.31 -16.07
N GLU A 43 2.69 -26.92 -16.33
CA GLU A 43 2.03 -26.97 -17.64
C GLU A 43 1.94 -25.56 -18.22
N SER A 44 1.58 -25.47 -19.52
CA SER A 44 1.28 -24.17 -20.14
C SER A 44 0.02 -24.20 -21.00
N ARG A 45 -0.56 -23.02 -21.19
CA ARG A 45 -1.67 -22.74 -22.13
C ARG A 45 -1.38 -21.44 -22.87
N GLU A 46 -1.60 -21.42 -24.19
CA GLU A 46 -1.54 -20.17 -24.94
C GLU A 46 -2.67 -19.23 -24.53
N LEU A 47 -2.34 -17.95 -24.37
CA LEU A 47 -3.29 -16.87 -24.09
C LEU A 47 -3.58 -16.05 -25.35
N GLY A 48 -2.65 -16.06 -26.31
CA GLY A 48 -2.71 -15.25 -27.51
C GLY A 48 -1.59 -15.60 -28.50
N PRO A 49 -1.39 -14.78 -29.55
CA PRO A 49 -0.42 -15.07 -30.61
C PRO A 49 1.04 -15.07 -30.12
N ARG A 50 1.34 -14.37 -29.03
CA ARG A 50 2.69 -14.16 -28.49
C ARG A 50 2.76 -14.27 -26.96
N SER A 51 1.79 -14.94 -26.35
CA SER A 51 1.69 -15.05 -24.89
C SER A 51 1.14 -16.40 -24.46
N ARG A 52 1.69 -16.95 -23.39
CA ARG A 52 1.17 -18.13 -22.69
C ARG A 52 1.26 -17.94 -21.18
N VAL A 53 0.49 -18.72 -20.45
CA VAL A 53 0.66 -18.85 -19.00
C VAL A 53 1.25 -20.22 -18.66
N TRP A 54 2.20 -20.21 -17.72
CA TRP A 54 2.76 -21.37 -17.06
C TRP A 54 2.23 -21.46 -15.64
N ALA A 55 1.84 -22.64 -15.18
CA ALA A 55 1.44 -22.85 -13.79
C ALA A 55 1.49 -24.33 -13.42
N GLU A 56 1.27 -24.65 -12.13
CA GLU A 56 1.02 -26.03 -11.74
C GLU A 56 -0.24 -26.60 -12.44
N PRO A 57 -0.28 -27.91 -12.74
CA PRO A 57 -1.40 -28.55 -13.43
C PRO A 57 -2.78 -28.26 -12.79
N SER A 58 -2.81 -28.12 -11.46
CA SER A 58 -4.02 -27.86 -10.68
C SER A 58 -4.66 -26.49 -10.92
N VAL A 59 -3.90 -25.52 -11.45
CA VAL A 59 -4.35 -24.12 -11.58
C VAL A 59 -4.15 -23.53 -12.98
N VAL A 60 -3.47 -24.22 -13.90
CA VAL A 60 -3.15 -23.68 -15.24
C VAL A 60 -4.38 -23.26 -16.04
N GLU A 61 -5.50 -23.98 -15.95
CA GLU A 61 -6.75 -23.61 -16.62
C GLU A 61 -7.39 -22.35 -16.03
N LYS A 62 -7.34 -22.21 -14.69
CA LYS A 62 -7.81 -21.00 -14.01
C LYS A 62 -6.97 -19.79 -14.41
N ALA A 63 -5.65 -19.97 -14.43
CA ALA A 63 -4.71 -18.93 -14.86
C ALA A 63 -4.92 -18.55 -16.34
N ALA A 64 -5.21 -19.52 -17.21
CA ALA A 64 -5.51 -19.25 -18.62
C ALA A 64 -6.79 -18.43 -18.80
N HIS A 65 -7.85 -18.77 -18.06
CA HIS A 65 -9.09 -18.00 -18.06
C HIS A 65 -8.88 -16.57 -17.52
N GLU A 66 -8.18 -16.45 -16.40
CA GLU A 66 -7.94 -15.17 -15.72
C GLU A 66 -7.16 -14.18 -16.59
N PHE A 67 -6.09 -14.66 -17.24
CA PHE A 67 -5.14 -13.82 -17.98
C PHE A 67 -5.39 -13.79 -19.49
N SER A 68 -6.55 -14.25 -19.95
CA SER A 68 -6.89 -14.26 -21.38
C SER A 68 -6.91 -12.88 -22.07
N GLN A 69 -6.91 -11.78 -21.31
CA GLN A 69 -6.83 -10.41 -21.84
C GLN A 69 -5.40 -9.89 -22.09
N THR A 70 -4.37 -10.71 -21.86
CA THR A 70 -2.96 -10.32 -22.02
C THR A 70 -2.63 -9.70 -23.38
N GLU A 71 -3.17 -10.23 -24.49
CA GLU A 71 -2.90 -9.66 -25.81
C GLU A 71 -3.57 -8.28 -26.01
N GLU A 72 -4.74 -8.06 -25.43
CA GLU A 72 -5.40 -6.74 -25.47
C GLU A 72 -4.56 -5.70 -24.73
N PHE A 73 -4.06 -6.05 -23.53
CA PHE A 73 -3.16 -5.18 -22.77
C PHE A 73 -1.88 -4.84 -23.54
N LEU A 74 -1.23 -5.82 -24.17
CA LEU A 74 -0.04 -5.61 -25.00
C LEU A 74 -0.31 -4.66 -26.17
N THR A 75 -1.43 -4.88 -26.86
CA THR A 75 -1.84 -4.05 -28.01
C THR A 75 -2.09 -2.61 -27.59
N TYR A 76 -2.80 -2.39 -26.48
CA TYR A 76 -3.02 -1.04 -25.96
C TYR A 76 -1.72 -0.39 -25.49
N ALA A 77 -0.82 -1.14 -24.85
CA ALA A 77 0.49 -0.61 -24.46
C ALA A 77 1.32 -0.18 -25.68
N GLU A 78 1.35 -0.97 -26.77
CA GLU A 78 2.01 -0.61 -28.02
C GLU A 78 1.43 0.67 -28.64
N ASP A 79 0.09 0.80 -28.66
CA ASP A 79 -0.61 1.98 -29.19
C ASP A 79 -0.30 3.26 -28.38
N ILE A 80 -0.41 3.17 -27.06
CA ILE A 80 -0.17 4.31 -26.14
C ILE A 80 1.29 4.75 -26.20
N THR A 81 2.22 3.80 -26.15
CA THR A 81 3.66 4.10 -26.15
C THR A 81 4.21 4.43 -27.55
N GLY A 82 3.47 4.07 -28.61
CA GLY A 82 3.93 4.20 -29.99
C GLY A 82 5.20 3.40 -30.27
N GLN A 83 5.51 2.37 -29.47
CA GLN A 83 6.71 1.53 -29.58
C GLN A 83 6.30 0.06 -29.60
N GLU A 84 6.81 -0.70 -30.56
CA GLU A 84 6.56 -2.14 -30.65
C GLU A 84 7.12 -2.90 -29.44
N TYR A 85 6.46 -4.01 -29.09
CA TYR A 85 6.94 -4.93 -28.07
C TYR A 85 8.17 -5.71 -28.55
N VAL A 86 9.36 -5.29 -28.11
CA VAL A 86 10.65 -5.82 -28.61
C VAL A 86 11.06 -7.18 -28.05
N TRP A 87 10.36 -7.69 -27.04
CA TRP A 87 10.76 -8.87 -26.28
C TRP A 87 10.26 -10.20 -26.87
N LYS A 88 9.65 -10.16 -28.07
CA LYS A 88 9.14 -11.31 -28.84
C LYS A 88 7.94 -12.04 -28.23
N ARG A 89 8.05 -12.53 -26.99
CA ARG A 89 6.97 -13.18 -26.25
C ARG A 89 6.78 -12.52 -24.90
N TYR A 90 5.53 -12.47 -24.46
CA TYR A 90 5.13 -12.09 -23.12
C TYR A 90 4.45 -13.30 -22.46
N ASP A 91 5.22 -14.13 -21.78
CA ASP A 91 4.66 -15.23 -21.02
C ASP A 91 4.45 -14.82 -19.55
N LEU A 92 3.51 -15.49 -18.90
CA LEU A 92 3.22 -15.37 -17.47
C LEU A 92 3.58 -16.68 -16.78
N VAL A 93 4.04 -16.62 -15.53
CA VAL A 93 4.08 -17.78 -14.64
C VAL A 93 3.31 -17.49 -13.35
N CYS A 94 2.23 -18.24 -13.15
CA CYS A 94 1.46 -18.21 -11.92
C CYS A 94 2.20 -19.05 -10.88
N LEU A 95 2.84 -18.37 -9.92
CA LEU A 95 3.62 -19.00 -8.88
C LEU A 95 2.75 -19.70 -7.82
N PRO A 96 3.35 -20.52 -6.96
CA PRO A 96 2.65 -21.08 -5.80
C PRO A 96 2.14 -20.00 -4.84
N PRO A 97 1.15 -20.30 -3.99
CA PRO A 97 0.52 -19.31 -3.11
C PRO A 97 1.45 -18.63 -2.11
N SER A 98 2.63 -19.19 -1.83
CA SER A 98 3.62 -18.60 -0.93
C SER A 98 4.31 -17.35 -1.49
N PHE A 99 4.17 -17.06 -2.79
CA PHE A 99 4.79 -15.89 -3.41
C PHE A 99 4.33 -14.58 -2.72
N PRO A 100 5.26 -13.77 -2.18
CA PRO A 100 4.89 -12.72 -1.23
C PRO A 100 4.43 -11.40 -1.89
N TYR A 101 4.62 -11.25 -3.21
CA TYR A 101 4.38 -10.02 -3.97
C TYR A 101 3.16 -10.11 -4.91
N GLY A 102 2.87 -9.03 -5.64
CA GLY A 102 1.82 -8.99 -6.66
C GLY A 102 2.27 -9.62 -7.97
N GLY A 103 3.27 -9.02 -8.59
CA GLY A 103 3.97 -9.55 -9.74
C GLY A 103 5.45 -9.19 -9.73
N MET A 104 6.16 -9.59 -10.78
CA MET A 104 7.52 -9.16 -11.10
C MET A 104 7.68 -9.18 -12.62
N GLU A 105 8.18 -8.09 -13.18
CA GLU A 105 8.22 -7.75 -14.60
C GLU A 105 9.33 -8.45 -15.40
N ASN A 106 9.74 -9.64 -14.99
CA ASN A 106 10.86 -10.35 -15.59
C ASN A 106 10.65 -10.50 -17.11
N PRO A 107 11.55 -9.97 -17.96
CA PRO A 107 11.34 -9.93 -19.40
C PRO A 107 11.03 -11.31 -19.97
N CYS A 108 9.92 -11.37 -20.70
CA CYS A 108 9.37 -12.56 -21.36
C CYS A 108 8.75 -13.62 -20.46
N LEU A 109 8.88 -13.52 -19.14
CA LEU A 109 8.25 -14.45 -18.20
C LEU A 109 7.89 -13.72 -16.91
N THR A 110 6.82 -12.93 -16.95
CA THR A 110 6.32 -12.19 -15.79
C THR A 110 5.85 -13.16 -14.71
N PHE A 111 6.31 -12.95 -13.48
CA PHE A 111 5.85 -13.73 -12.32
C PHE A 111 4.58 -13.10 -11.77
N VAL A 112 3.56 -13.91 -11.47
CA VAL A 112 2.31 -13.43 -10.88
C VAL A 112 1.86 -14.28 -9.71
N THR A 113 1.22 -13.64 -8.74
CA THR A 113 0.60 -14.31 -7.59
C THR A 113 -0.68 -15.06 -7.98
N PRO A 114 -0.97 -16.23 -7.40
CA PRO A 114 -2.25 -16.91 -7.62
C PRO A 114 -3.42 -16.19 -6.93
N THR A 115 -3.15 -15.17 -6.11
CA THR A 115 -4.22 -14.31 -5.56
C THR A 115 -4.93 -13.48 -6.62
N LEU A 116 -4.38 -13.40 -7.85
CA LEU A 116 -5.06 -12.78 -9.00
C LEU A 116 -6.15 -13.67 -9.60
N LEU A 117 -6.19 -14.97 -9.28
CA LEU A 117 -7.15 -15.94 -9.84
C LEU A 117 -8.55 -15.78 -9.20
N ALA A 118 -9.20 -14.65 -9.48
CA ALA A 118 -10.51 -14.30 -8.94
C ALA A 118 -11.68 -15.01 -9.68
N GLY A 119 -11.44 -15.59 -10.85
CA GLY A 119 -12.41 -16.28 -11.69
C GLY A 119 -13.20 -15.38 -12.64
N ASP A 120 -13.05 -14.07 -12.51
CA ASP A 120 -13.81 -13.05 -13.24
C ASP A 120 -12.93 -11.95 -13.85
N ARG A 121 -11.59 -12.10 -13.78
CA ARG A 121 -10.57 -11.18 -14.31
C ARG A 121 -10.52 -9.84 -13.57
N SER A 122 -11.18 -9.74 -12.42
CA SER A 122 -11.29 -8.50 -11.64
C SER A 122 -9.96 -7.98 -11.09
N LEU A 123 -8.91 -8.80 -11.08
CA LEU A 123 -7.54 -8.48 -10.62
C LEU A 123 -6.49 -8.61 -11.74
N ALA A 124 -6.93 -8.67 -13.00
CA ALA A 124 -6.02 -8.75 -14.15
C ALA A 124 -5.27 -7.42 -14.41
N ASP A 125 -5.63 -6.33 -13.74
CA ASP A 125 -4.94 -5.04 -13.80
C ASP A 125 -3.47 -5.12 -13.36
N VAL A 126 -3.13 -6.04 -12.45
CA VAL A 126 -1.74 -6.33 -12.10
C VAL A 126 -0.97 -6.80 -13.33
N VAL A 127 -1.56 -7.61 -14.22
CA VAL A 127 -0.89 -8.00 -15.47
C VAL A 127 -0.68 -6.80 -16.38
N ALA A 128 -1.60 -5.83 -16.43
CA ALA A 128 -1.40 -4.59 -17.19
C ALA A 128 -0.23 -3.75 -16.64
N HIS A 129 -0.04 -3.75 -15.31
CA HIS A 129 1.12 -3.14 -14.67
C HIS A 129 2.43 -3.81 -15.11
N GLU A 130 2.52 -5.13 -14.99
CA GLU A 130 3.72 -5.87 -15.40
C GLU A 130 4.00 -5.79 -16.92
N ILE A 131 2.95 -5.69 -17.75
CA ILE A 131 3.09 -5.41 -19.18
C ILE A 131 3.72 -4.05 -19.40
N SER A 132 3.25 -3.02 -18.68
CA SER A 132 3.72 -1.65 -18.81
C SER A 132 5.22 -1.52 -18.57
N HIS A 133 5.76 -2.26 -17.61
CA HIS A 133 7.20 -2.34 -17.35
C HIS A 133 8.05 -2.76 -18.56
N SER A 134 7.46 -3.46 -19.54
CA SER A 134 8.15 -3.82 -20.79
C SER A 134 8.65 -2.59 -21.56
N TRP A 135 8.11 -1.40 -21.29
CA TRP A 135 8.60 -0.12 -21.78
C TRP A 135 9.23 0.71 -20.65
N THR A 136 8.57 0.81 -19.50
CA THR A 136 8.94 1.69 -18.39
C THR A 136 9.52 0.88 -17.22
N GLY A 137 10.81 0.58 -17.29
CA GLY A 137 11.54 -0.28 -16.35
C GLY A 137 12.50 -1.20 -17.08
N ASN A 138 11.99 -2.01 -18.00
CA ASN A 138 12.79 -2.99 -18.75
C ASN A 138 13.51 -2.36 -19.94
N LEU A 139 12.82 -1.47 -20.68
CA LEU A 139 13.37 -0.82 -21.87
C LEU A 139 14.03 0.53 -21.53
N VAL A 140 13.39 1.31 -20.66
CA VAL A 140 13.91 2.53 -20.07
C VAL A 140 14.05 2.30 -18.57
N THR A 141 15.27 2.21 -18.07
CA THR A 141 15.53 1.74 -16.70
C THR A 141 16.09 2.86 -15.83
N ASN A 142 15.64 2.99 -14.58
CA ASN A 142 16.31 3.83 -13.59
C ASN A 142 17.82 3.47 -13.46
N HIS A 143 18.69 4.47 -13.38
CA HIS A 143 20.13 4.25 -13.22
C HIS A 143 20.50 3.76 -11.81
N THR A 144 19.80 4.29 -10.79
CA THR A 144 19.97 3.92 -9.38
C THR A 144 18.62 3.73 -8.71
N TRP A 145 18.56 3.03 -7.58
CA TRP A 145 17.32 2.83 -6.82
C TRP A 145 16.71 4.12 -6.24
N ARG A 146 17.48 5.21 -6.16
CA ARG A 146 16.93 6.53 -5.78
C ARG A 146 16.00 7.08 -6.86
N ASP A 147 16.22 6.70 -8.12
CA ASP A 147 15.43 7.11 -9.27
C ASP A 147 14.29 6.12 -9.59
N PHE A 148 13.92 5.25 -8.64
CA PHE A 148 12.97 4.16 -8.87
C PHE A 148 11.57 4.62 -9.31
N TRP A 149 11.19 5.87 -9.00
CA TRP A 149 9.96 6.47 -9.51
C TRP A 149 9.92 6.54 -11.06
N LEU A 150 11.06 6.56 -11.74
CA LEU A 150 11.12 6.53 -13.20
C LEU A 150 10.60 5.20 -13.77
N ASN A 151 10.76 4.10 -13.04
CA ASN A 151 10.13 2.84 -13.42
C ASN A 151 8.67 2.89 -13.00
N GLU A 152 8.43 3.10 -11.71
CA GLU A 152 7.11 2.83 -11.12
C GLU A 152 6.06 3.89 -11.40
N GLY A 153 6.43 5.17 -11.33
CA GLY A 153 5.50 6.27 -11.64
C GLY A 153 5.04 6.23 -13.10
N TRP A 154 5.96 5.92 -14.01
CA TRP A 154 5.65 5.76 -15.43
C TRP A 154 4.85 4.48 -15.72
N THR A 155 5.13 3.40 -15.01
CA THR A 155 4.37 2.14 -15.14
C THR A 155 2.94 2.32 -14.65
N VAL A 156 2.73 2.98 -13.52
CA VAL A 156 1.38 3.32 -13.03
C VAL A 156 0.65 4.25 -14.01
N TRP A 157 1.35 5.20 -14.63
CA TRP A 157 0.78 6.06 -15.67
C TRP A 157 0.29 5.25 -16.89
N LEU A 158 1.11 4.31 -17.38
CA LEU A 158 0.76 3.47 -18.52
C LEU A 158 -0.33 2.44 -18.17
N GLU A 159 -0.24 1.79 -17.01
CA GLU A 159 -1.25 0.86 -16.47
C GLU A 159 -2.63 1.53 -16.46
N ARG A 160 -2.74 2.73 -15.88
CA ARG A 160 -4.02 3.44 -15.77
C ARG A 160 -4.62 3.75 -17.14
N LYS A 161 -3.78 4.08 -18.13
CA LYS A 161 -4.24 4.31 -19.51
C LYS A 161 -4.70 3.03 -20.20
N ILE A 162 -4.00 1.91 -20.01
CA ILE A 162 -4.44 0.60 -20.51
C ILE A 162 -5.80 0.25 -19.89
N MET A 163 -5.98 0.48 -18.59
CA MET A 163 -7.24 0.17 -17.91
C MET A 163 -8.41 1.02 -18.40
N VAL A 164 -8.20 2.29 -18.80
CA VAL A 164 -9.25 3.09 -19.46
C VAL A 164 -9.76 2.40 -20.72
N LYS A 165 -8.86 1.90 -21.58
CA LYS A 165 -9.22 1.20 -22.83
C LYS A 165 -9.96 -0.11 -22.54
N ILE A 166 -9.58 -0.81 -21.48
CA ILE A 166 -10.18 -2.09 -21.08
C ILE A 166 -11.58 -1.89 -20.50
N TYR A 167 -11.75 -0.92 -19.61
CA TYR A 167 -13.05 -0.60 -19.04
C TYR A 167 -13.95 0.16 -20.02
N LYS A 168 -13.38 0.75 -21.08
CA LYS A 168 -14.07 1.63 -22.04
C LYS A 168 -14.78 2.78 -21.34
N ASP A 169 -14.10 3.34 -20.35
CA ASP A 169 -14.61 4.39 -19.47
C ASP A 169 -13.47 5.33 -19.07
N GLU A 170 -13.52 6.58 -19.55
CA GLU A 170 -12.51 7.60 -19.25
C GLU A 170 -12.44 7.93 -17.76
N HIS A 171 -13.54 7.78 -17.01
CA HIS A 171 -13.58 8.00 -15.58
C HIS A 171 -12.77 6.94 -14.79
N ALA A 172 -12.40 5.82 -15.42
CA ALA A 172 -11.58 4.79 -14.78
C ALA A 172 -10.16 5.30 -14.43
N TYR A 173 -9.61 6.22 -15.24
CA TYR A 173 -8.31 6.84 -14.97
C TYR A 173 -8.35 7.60 -13.63
N ASP A 174 -9.36 8.45 -13.48
CA ASP A 174 -9.52 9.34 -12.34
C ASP A 174 -9.93 8.58 -11.06
N LEU A 175 -10.73 7.52 -11.20
CA LEU A 175 -11.03 6.58 -10.12
C LEU A 175 -9.75 5.91 -9.59
N LYS A 176 -8.93 5.33 -10.49
CA LYS A 176 -7.66 4.70 -10.14
C LYS A 176 -6.67 5.70 -9.53
N ALA A 177 -6.58 6.90 -10.10
CA ALA A 177 -5.73 7.98 -9.58
C ALA A 177 -6.12 8.41 -8.16
N THR A 178 -7.42 8.54 -7.89
CA THR A 178 -7.96 8.86 -6.56
C THR A 178 -7.64 7.77 -5.53
N MET A 179 -7.77 6.50 -5.91
CA MET A 179 -7.41 5.37 -5.06
C MET A 179 -5.89 5.33 -4.78
N GLY A 180 -5.07 5.58 -5.80
CA GLY A 180 -3.63 5.67 -5.66
C GLY A 180 -3.17 6.78 -4.72
N LEU A 181 -3.80 7.96 -4.82
CA LEU A 181 -3.54 9.09 -3.94
C LEU A 181 -3.83 8.76 -2.46
N ARG A 182 -4.84 7.91 -2.21
CA ARG A 182 -5.11 7.40 -0.87
C ARG A 182 -3.98 6.48 -0.39
N SER A 183 -3.53 5.52 -1.22
CA SER A 183 -2.39 4.65 -0.89
C SER A 183 -1.13 5.47 -0.56
N LEU A 184 -0.90 6.55 -1.31
CA LEU A 184 0.19 7.49 -1.04
C LEU A 184 0.05 8.13 0.34
N ARG A 185 -1.14 8.64 0.68
CA ARG A 185 -1.40 9.23 2.00
C ARG A 185 -1.15 8.24 3.14
N GLU A 186 -1.62 7.01 3.00
CA GLU A 186 -1.40 5.95 4.00
C GLU A 186 0.11 5.65 4.16
N SER A 187 0.87 5.60 3.07
CA SER A 187 2.32 5.36 3.11
C SER A 187 3.09 6.54 3.72
N VAL A 188 2.73 7.77 3.36
CA VAL A 188 3.31 9.00 3.95
C VAL A 188 3.03 9.07 5.44
N GLN A 189 1.82 8.72 5.89
CA GLN A 189 1.48 8.66 7.31
C GLN A 189 2.24 7.55 8.05
N ALA A 190 2.42 6.39 7.42
CA ALA A 190 3.15 5.27 8.01
C ALA A 190 4.64 5.58 8.28
N PHE A 191 5.30 6.30 7.36
CA PHE A 191 6.67 6.80 7.59
C PHE A 191 6.73 8.06 8.44
N GLY A 192 5.70 8.91 8.36
CA GLY A 192 5.67 10.27 8.88
C GLY A 192 5.96 11.32 7.80
N GLU A 193 5.21 12.42 7.82
CA GLU A 193 5.18 13.44 6.75
C GLU A 193 6.53 14.09 6.43
N LYS A 194 7.49 14.06 7.37
CA LYS A 194 8.82 14.65 7.23
C LYS A 194 9.92 13.61 6.98
N HIS A 195 9.56 12.34 6.85
CA HIS A 195 10.53 11.26 6.71
C HIS A 195 11.20 11.31 5.33
N PRO A 196 12.53 11.16 5.22
CA PRO A 196 13.25 11.28 3.95
C PRO A 196 12.80 10.27 2.88
N TYR A 197 12.34 9.09 3.28
CA TYR A 197 11.79 8.09 2.33
C TYR A 197 10.45 8.48 1.70
N THR A 198 9.88 9.63 2.10
CA THR A 198 8.72 10.21 1.42
C THR A 198 9.09 11.19 0.32
N HIS A 199 10.38 11.41 0.07
CA HIS A 199 10.86 12.12 -1.12
C HIS A 199 10.52 11.30 -2.38
N LEU A 200 10.37 11.97 -3.52
CA LEU A 200 10.23 11.26 -4.79
C LEU A 200 11.57 10.65 -5.23
N VAL A 201 12.67 11.35 -4.93
CA VAL A 201 14.05 10.89 -5.10
C VAL A 201 14.70 10.86 -3.70
N PRO A 202 14.58 9.74 -2.95
CA PRO A 202 15.12 9.65 -1.61
C PRO A 202 16.64 9.48 -1.63
N GLU A 203 17.31 10.04 -0.62
CA GLU A 203 18.72 9.70 -0.35
C GLU A 203 18.77 8.35 0.37
N SER A 204 19.03 7.28 -0.39
CA SER A 204 19.04 5.89 0.10
C SER A 204 20.38 5.19 -0.11
N ASP A 205 21.46 5.93 -0.36
CA ASP A 205 22.79 5.34 -0.53
C ASP A 205 23.24 4.64 0.76
N GLY A 206 23.59 3.36 0.65
CA GLY A 206 24.00 2.53 1.80
C GLY A 206 22.85 2.02 2.67
N VAL A 207 21.59 2.24 2.27
CA VAL A 207 20.40 1.68 2.90
C VAL A 207 19.96 0.43 2.14
N ASP A 208 19.42 -0.57 2.85
CA ASP A 208 18.73 -1.68 2.21
C ASP A 208 17.53 -1.14 1.40
N PRO A 209 17.45 -1.35 0.07
CA PRO A 209 16.31 -0.89 -0.73
C PRO A 209 14.95 -1.36 -0.20
N ASP A 210 14.90 -2.54 0.43
CA ASP A 210 13.68 -3.09 1.02
C ASP A 210 13.12 -2.23 2.17
N ASP A 211 13.96 -1.42 2.82
CA ASP A 211 13.55 -0.48 3.88
C ASP A 211 12.96 0.83 3.32
N VAL A 212 13.17 1.11 2.02
CA VAL A 212 12.69 2.31 1.32
C VAL A 212 11.45 2.01 0.47
N PHE A 213 11.32 0.77 -0.01
CA PHE A 213 10.20 0.36 -0.85
C PHE A 213 8.85 0.58 -0.18
N SER A 214 7.96 1.24 -0.93
CA SER A 214 6.63 1.65 -0.51
C SER A 214 5.80 2.05 -1.74
N SER A 215 4.55 2.46 -1.55
CA SER A 215 3.75 3.00 -2.67
C SER A 215 4.15 4.44 -3.08
N ILE A 216 5.15 5.03 -2.44
CA ILE A 216 5.57 6.42 -2.70
C ILE A 216 6.14 6.61 -4.12
N PRO A 217 7.15 5.87 -4.59
CA PRO A 217 7.67 6.02 -5.96
C PRO A 217 6.62 5.79 -7.04
N TYR A 218 5.68 4.87 -6.80
CA TYR A 218 4.52 4.59 -7.66
C TYR A 218 3.59 5.80 -7.75
N GLU A 219 3.03 6.21 -6.61
CA GLU A 219 1.92 7.14 -6.59
C GLU A 219 2.36 8.61 -6.60
N LYS A 220 3.45 8.95 -5.93
CA LYS A 220 4.05 10.29 -6.01
C LYS A 220 4.66 10.52 -7.39
N GLY A 221 5.27 9.49 -7.98
CA GLY A 221 5.77 9.50 -9.35
C GLY A 221 4.65 9.71 -10.37
N PHE A 222 3.57 8.92 -10.30
CA PHE A 222 2.39 9.15 -11.13
C PHE A 222 1.83 10.57 -10.98
N ASN A 223 1.64 11.05 -9.75
CA ASN A 223 1.08 12.39 -9.51
C ASN A 223 1.99 13.49 -10.05
N PHE A 224 3.31 13.28 -10.05
CA PHE A 224 4.25 14.19 -10.69
C PHE A 224 4.08 14.20 -12.21
N LEU A 225 3.97 13.04 -12.87
CA LEU A 225 3.69 12.96 -14.31
C LEU A 225 2.34 13.59 -14.67
N ASN A 226 1.32 13.41 -13.82
CA ASN A 226 0.01 14.02 -14.00
C ASN A 226 0.07 15.54 -13.83
N TYR A 227 0.82 16.05 -12.84
CA TYR A 227 1.08 17.48 -12.72
C TYR A 227 1.79 18.05 -13.96
N LEU A 228 2.80 17.34 -14.49
CA LEU A 228 3.49 17.75 -15.71
C LEU A 228 2.55 17.77 -16.92
N THR A 229 1.58 16.85 -16.98
CA THR A 229 0.53 16.81 -18.01
C THR A 229 -0.30 18.09 -17.99
N GLU A 230 -0.74 18.54 -16.81
CA GLU A 230 -1.48 19.79 -16.65
C GLU A 230 -0.63 21.01 -17.02
N VAL A 231 0.65 21.03 -16.62
CA VAL A 231 1.58 22.11 -16.93
C VAL A 231 1.73 22.32 -18.43
N VAL A 232 1.85 21.24 -19.22
CA VAL A 232 2.09 21.35 -20.66
C VAL A 232 0.81 21.59 -21.47
N GLY A 233 -0.35 21.49 -20.82
CA GLY A 233 -1.65 21.85 -21.37
C GLY A 233 -2.51 20.67 -21.82
N GLY A 234 -2.34 19.49 -21.23
CA GLY A 234 -3.27 18.36 -21.38
C GLY A 234 -2.64 17.04 -21.82
N ARG A 235 -3.46 15.99 -21.79
CA ARG A 235 -3.07 14.59 -21.98
C ARG A 235 -2.43 14.34 -23.35
N ASP A 236 -3.03 14.83 -24.44
CA ASP A 236 -2.53 14.57 -25.80
C ASP A 236 -1.09 15.06 -25.99
N ILE A 237 -0.79 16.28 -25.53
CA ILE A 237 0.55 16.89 -25.61
C ILE A 237 1.57 16.07 -24.78
N PHE A 238 1.16 15.62 -23.59
CA PHE A 238 2.03 14.83 -22.73
C PHE A 238 2.24 13.40 -23.25
N GLU A 239 1.24 12.81 -23.91
CA GLU A 239 1.35 11.50 -24.54
C GLU A 239 2.34 11.51 -25.71
N ASP A 240 2.35 12.57 -26.53
CA ASP A 240 3.37 12.74 -27.56
C ASP A 240 4.78 12.85 -26.97
N PHE A 241 4.92 13.54 -25.84
CA PHE A 241 6.17 13.54 -25.07
C PHE A 241 6.53 12.15 -24.54
N ALA A 242 5.57 11.40 -23.99
CA ALA A 242 5.82 10.05 -23.47
C ALA A 242 6.34 9.11 -24.57
N LYS A 243 5.76 9.16 -25.77
CA LYS A 243 6.25 8.43 -26.96
C LYS A 243 7.69 8.82 -27.29
N ALA A 244 8.00 10.12 -27.29
CA ALA A 244 9.35 10.62 -27.55
C ALA A 244 10.35 10.21 -26.45
N TYR A 245 9.93 10.23 -25.19
CA TYR A 245 10.71 9.82 -24.02
C TYR A 245 11.12 8.35 -24.12
N ILE A 246 10.15 7.46 -24.30
CA ILE A 246 10.42 6.01 -24.40
C ILE A 246 11.32 5.73 -25.62
N LYS A 247 11.05 6.37 -26.76
CA LYS A 247 11.88 6.23 -27.96
C LYS A 247 13.32 6.70 -27.75
N ASN A 248 13.54 7.81 -27.04
CA ASN A 248 14.86 8.38 -26.82
C ASN A 248 15.73 7.55 -25.85
N PHE A 249 15.11 7.02 -24.81
CA PHE A 249 15.80 6.31 -23.73
C PHE A 249 15.76 4.78 -23.84
N ARG A 250 15.15 4.23 -24.90
CA ARG A 250 15.14 2.77 -25.12
C ARG A 250 16.55 2.17 -25.05
N PHE A 251 16.70 1.08 -24.31
CA PHE A 251 17.95 0.38 -24.00
C PHE A 251 18.98 1.21 -23.22
N LYS A 252 18.54 2.22 -22.48
CA LYS A 252 19.40 3.04 -21.63
C LYS A 252 18.94 2.99 -20.17
N THR A 253 19.89 3.30 -19.29
CA THR A 253 19.57 3.71 -17.93
C THR A 253 19.58 5.23 -17.84
N LEU A 254 18.77 5.81 -16.96
CA LEU A 254 18.72 7.27 -16.76
C LEU A 254 18.43 7.66 -15.31
N THR A 255 18.87 8.86 -14.94
CA THR A 255 18.61 9.51 -13.66
C THR A 255 17.41 10.45 -13.74
N SER A 256 16.91 10.90 -12.59
CA SER A 256 15.86 11.93 -12.51
C SER A 256 16.28 13.25 -13.17
N ASN A 257 17.58 13.56 -13.20
CA ASN A 257 18.10 14.74 -13.88
C ASN A 257 18.07 14.57 -15.42
N ASP A 258 18.44 13.40 -15.94
CA ASP A 258 18.33 13.11 -17.38
C ASP A 258 16.88 13.24 -17.87
N PHE A 259 15.92 12.77 -17.07
CA PHE A 259 14.50 12.96 -17.33
C PHE A 259 14.12 14.45 -17.39
N ARG A 260 14.54 15.24 -16.39
CA ARG A 260 14.30 16.69 -16.33
C ARG A 260 14.86 17.40 -17.54
N GLU A 261 16.10 17.13 -17.91
CA GLU A 261 16.77 17.76 -19.06
C GLU A 261 16.03 17.44 -20.37
N PHE A 262 15.67 16.16 -20.58
CA PHE A 262 14.93 15.76 -21.76
C PHE A 262 13.54 16.42 -21.82
N PHE A 263 12.82 16.49 -20.70
CA PHE A 263 11.53 17.19 -20.60
C PHE A 263 11.67 18.67 -20.99
N ILE A 264 12.64 19.37 -20.39
CA ILE A 264 12.86 20.79 -20.66
C ILE A 264 13.20 21.02 -22.14
N ASN A 265 14.09 20.21 -22.70
CA ASN A 265 14.51 20.34 -24.10
C ASN A 265 13.34 20.07 -25.05
N TYR A 266 12.59 18.98 -24.85
CA TYR A 266 11.44 18.65 -25.69
C TYR A 266 10.40 19.78 -25.71
N PHE A 267 10.04 20.30 -24.53
CA PHE A 267 9.04 21.37 -24.45
C PHE A 267 9.59 22.77 -24.79
N THR A 268 10.91 22.94 -24.94
CA THR A 268 11.52 24.21 -25.38
C THR A 268 11.75 24.23 -26.90
N GLU A 269 12.15 23.10 -27.47
CA GLU A 269 12.64 22.99 -28.84
C GLU A 269 11.63 22.37 -29.80
N VAL A 270 10.74 21.49 -29.31
CA VAL A 270 9.78 20.75 -30.16
C VAL A 270 8.38 21.32 -30.08
N VAL A 271 7.85 21.57 -28.87
CA VAL A 271 6.43 21.95 -28.67
C VAL A 271 6.24 23.46 -28.39
N ASP A 272 7.30 24.16 -27.98
CA ASP A 272 7.29 25.58 -27.57
C ASP A 272 6.33 25.91 -26.41
N LYS A 273 6.57 25.29 -25.25
CA LYS A 273 5.86 25.50 -23.98
C LYS A 273 6.76 26.14 -22.91
N ARG A 274 7.75 26.95 -23.34
CA ARG A 274 8.80 27.54 -22.49
C ARG A 274 8.26 28.21 -21.24
N ASP A 275 7.20 29.00 -21.35
CA ASP A 275 6.64 29.72 -20.21
C ASP A 275 5.85 28.83 -19.26
N ALA A 276 5.30 27.72 -19.76
CA ALA A 276 4.58 26.76 -18.94
C ALA A 276 5.56 25.97 -18.06
N ILE A 277 6.62 25.43 -18.67
CA ILE A 277 7.60 24.58 -17.97
C ILE A 277 8.49 25.33 -16.98
N LYS A 278 8.64 26.66 -17.12
CA LYS A 278 9.33 27.51 -16.12
C LYS A 278 8.70 27.45 -14.72
N LYS A 279 7.43 27.06 -14.63
CA LYS A 279 6.68 26.96 -13.37
C LYS A 279 7.00 25.68 -12.59
N VAL A 280 7.70 24.71 -13.20
CA VAL A 280 8.00 23.43 -12.56
C VAL A 280 9.13 23.59 -11.55
N GLU A 281 8.80 23.44 -10.27
CA GLU A 281 9.75 23.48 -9.17
C GLU A 281 10.42 22.11 -8.95
N TRP A 282 11.31 21.71 -9.86
CA TRP A 282 11.95 20.38 -9.90
C TRP A 282 12.55 19.93 -8.57
N GLU A 283 13.38 20.76 -7.94
CA GLU A 283 14.02 20.43 -6.66
C GLU A 283 13.01 20.13 -5.56
N LYS A 284 11.92 20.90 -5.51
CA LYS A 284 10.87 20.67 -4.51
C LYS A 284 10.14 19.36 -4.81
N TRP A 285 9.84 19.06 -6.07
CA TRP A 285 9.15 17.82 -6.44
C TRP A 285 9.98 16.58 -6.11
N PHE A 286 11.29 16.63 -6.37
CA PHE A 286 12.19 15.53 -6.09
C PHE A 286 12.43 15.33 -4.59
N TYR A 287 12.69 16.42 -3.85
CA TYR A 287 13.31 16.34 -2.52
C TYR A 287 12.47 16.87 -1.36
N THR A 288 11.20 17.27 -1.60
CA THR A 288 10.30 17.63 -0.49
C THR A 288 9.58 16.39 0.05
N PRO A 289 9.65 16.12 1.37
CA PRO A 289 8.93 15.01 1.98
C PRO A 289 7.41 15.26 2.03
N GLY A 290 6.67 14.20 2.28
CA GLY A 290 5.22 14.23 2.46
C GLY A 290 4.45 14.12 1.14
N MET A 291 3.22 14.65 1.15
CA MET A 291 2.31 14.64 0.01
C MET A 291 2.86 15.49 -1.16
N PRO A 292 2.38 15.25 -2.41
CA PRO A 292 2.74 16.08 -3.58
C PRO A 292 2.55 17.58 -3.35
N LEU A 293 3.41 18.40 -3.97
CA LEU A 293 3.35 19.87 -3.85
C LEU A 293 2.04 20.45 -4.39
N VAL A 294 1.57 19.86 -5.49
CA VAL A 294 0.32 20.21 -6.13
C VAL A 294 -0.52 18.94 -6.19
N MET A 295 -1.71 19.03 -5.62
CA MET A 295 -2.69 17.94 -5.63
C MET A 295 -3.59 18.14 -6.85
N THR A 296 -3.61 17.18 -7.77
CA THR A 296 -4.55 17.26 -8.90
C THR A 296 -5.96 16.94 -8.40
N GLU A 297 -6.93 17.71 -8.85
CA GLU A 297 -8.35 17.39 -8.70
C GLU A 297 -8.76 16.43 -9.82
N PHE A 298 -9.02 15.17 -9.46
CA PHE A 298 -9.51 14.15 -10.37
C PHE A 298 -11.04 14.18 -10.44
N ASP A 299 -11.62 13.75 -11.57
CA ASP A 299 -13.06 13.53 -11.66
C ASP A 299 -13.51 12.57 -10.56
N SER A 300 -14.59 12.94 -9.88
CA SER A 300 -15.09 12.22 -8.71
C SER A 300 -16.36 11.43 -9.00
N THR A 301 -16.79 11.29 -10.25
CA THR A 301 -18.07 10.66 -10.61
C THR A 301 -18.18 9.23 -10.09
N LEU A 302 -17.21 8.36 -10.43
CA LEU A 302 -17.21 6.97 -9.98
C LEU A 302 -16.85 6.84 -8.49
N THR A 303 -15.95 7.69 -8.00
CA THR A 303 -15.52 7.74 -6.60
C THR A 303 -16.69 8.08 -5.68
N ASN A 304 -17.44 9.14 -5.99
CA ASN A 304 -18.56 9.62 -5.19
C ASN A 304 -19.69 8.59 -5.13
N ALA A 305 -19.91 7.82 -6.19
CA ALA A 305 -20.91 6.75 -6.19
C ALA A 305 -20.59 5.67 -5.12
N ALA A 306 -19.31 5.28 -5.00
CA ALA A 306 -18.88 4.29 -4.03
C ALA A 306 -18.80 4.85 -2.60
N THR A 307 -18.19 6.03 -2.43
CA THR A 307 -18.00 6.64 -1.10
C THR A 307 -19.33 7.08 -0.50
N SER A 308 -20.24 7.70 -1.27
CA SER A 308 -21.55 8.13 -0.76
C SER A 308 -22.42 6.95 -0.32
N LEU A 309 -22.32 5.81 -1.04
CA LEU A 309 -22.99 4.58 -0.64
C LEU A 309 -22.42 4.06 0.69
N GLY A 310 -21.08 4.00 0.81
CA GLY A 310 -20.41 3.61 2.04
C GLY A 310 -20.76 4.50 3.23
N GLU A 311 -20.78 5.82 3.04
CA GLU A 311 -21.20 6.78 4.07
C GLU A 311 -22.65 6.58 4.52
N SER A 312 -23.54 6.19 3.61
CA SER A 312 -24.94 5.94 3.93
C SER A 312 -25.13 4.60 4.66
N MET A 313 -24.40 3.55 4.24
CA MET A 313 -24.32 2.26 4.92
C MET A 313 -23.76 2.36 6.34
N SER A 314 -22.82 3.28 6.58
CA SER A 314 -22.27 3.56 7.92
C SER A 314 -23.30 4.16 8.89
N LYS A 315 -24.38 4.79 8.38
CA LYS A 315 -25.35 5.54 9.20
C LYS A 315 -26.64 4.77 9.48
N SER A 316 -26.91 3.69 8.74
CA SER A 316 -28.19 2.99 8.78
C SER A 316 -28.04 1.56 8.31
N THR A 317 -28.76 0.63 8.93
CA THR A 317 -28.94 -0.76 8.45
C THR A 317 -30.06 -0.89 7.41
N ASP A 318 -30.89 0.13 7.24
CA ASP A 318 -32.04 0.14 6.32
C ASP A 318 -31.59 0.52 4.89
N PRO A 319 -31.65 -0.40 3.91
CA PRO A 319 -31.20 -0.16 2.55
C PRO A 319 -32.00 0.92 1.81
N SER A 320 -33.23 1.23 2.24
CA SER A 320 -34.03 2.31 1.64
C SER A 320 -33.41 3.70 1.85
N LYS A 321 -32.45 3.82 2.79
CA LYS A 321 -31.74 5.06 3.12
C LYS A 321 -30.37 5.18 2.47
N TRP A 322 -29.96 4.22 1.64
CA TRP A 322 -28.60 4.15 1.06
C TRP A 322 -28.42 4.91 -0.25
N GLY A 323 -29.37 5.78 -0.59
CA GLY A 323 -29.30 6.63 -1.77
C GLY A 323 -29.74 5.91 -3.05
N PRO A 324 -29.37 6.42 -4.23
CA PRO A 324 -29.95 6.02 -5.51
C PRO A 324 -29.35 4.74 -6.10
N ALA A 325 -28.37 4.10 -5.44
CA ALA A 325 -27.75 2.89 -5.96
C ALA A 325 -28.80 1.78 -6.11
N THR A 326 -28.86 1.18 -7.29
CA THR A 326 -29.78 0.09 -7.63
C THR A 326 -29.02 -1.16 -8.02
N LYS A 327 -29.69 -2.31 -7.99
CA LYS A 327 -29.15 -3.57 -8.56
C LYS A 327 -28.58 -3.39 -9.97
N SER A 328 -29.26 -2.61 -10.82
CA SER A 328 -28.81 -2.33 -12.18
C SER A 328 -27.56 -1.44 -12.24
N SER A 329 -27.41 -0.47 -11.34
CA SER A 329 -26.20 0.37 -11.33
C SER A 329 -25.00 -0.39 -10.75
N LEU A 330 -25.21 -1.18 -9.70
CA LEU A 330 -24.15 -1.99 -9.07
C LEU A 330 -23.59 -3.05 -10.02
N LYS A 331 -24.41 -3.61 -10.92
CA LYS A 331 -23.93 -4.55 -11.96
C LYS A 331 -22.92 -3.94 -12.93
N LYS A 332 -22.90 -2.61 -13.07
CA LYS A 332 -21.96 -1.89 -13.92
C LYS A 332 -20.69 -1.48 -13.18
N TRP A 333 -20.64 -1.69 -11.86
CA TRP A 333 -19.49 -1.28 -11.08
C TRP A 333 -18.26 -2.09 -11.44
N GLN A 334 -17.17 -1.37 -11.63
CA GLN A 334 -15.85 -1.94 -11.78
C GLN A 334 -15.32 -2.36 -10.41
N THR A 335 -14.40 -3.33 -10.36
CA THR A 335 -13.73 -3.79 -9.12
C THR A 335 -13.23 -2.63 -8.24
N PRO A 336 -12.60 -1.56 -8.79
CA PRO A 336 -12.09 -0.47 -7.96
C PRO A 336 -13.20 0.26 -7.17
N GLN A 337 -14.45 0.32 -7.67
CA GLN A 337 -15.57 0.91 -6.94
C GLN A 337 -16.01 0.04 -5.75
N TRP A 338 -16.02 -1.29 -5.90
CA TRP A 338 -16.31 -2.22 -4.81
C TRP A 338 -15.23 -2.17 -3.73
N VAL A 339 -13.97 -2.10 -4.15
CA VAL A 339 -12.82 -1.89 -3.26
C VAL A 339 -12.98 -0.58 -2.49
N LEU A 340 -13.28 0.52 -3.19
CA LEU A 340 -13.48 1.84 -2.59
C LEU A 340 -14.66 1.89 -1.61
N LEU A 341 -15.76 1.19 -1.89
CA LEU A 341 -16.89 1.04 -0.98
C LEU A 341 -16.46 0.39 0.33
N LEU A 342 -15.81 -0.78 0.28
CA LEU A 342 -15.32 -1.47 1.48
C LEU A 342 -14.28 -0.64 2.22
N ASP A 343 -13.38 0.00 1.49
CA ASP A 343 -12.38 0.89 2.03
C ASP A 343 -12.97 2.13 2.74
N THR A 344 -14.13 2.63 2.27
CA THR A 344 -14.89 3.70 2.94
C THR A 344 -15.48 3.21 4.25
N LEU A 345 -16.06 2.01 4.29
CA LEU A 345 -16.59 1.40 5.50
C LEU A 345 -15.48 1.18 6.54
N LEU A 346 -14.33 0.65 6.11
CA LEU A 346 -13.17 0.43 6.97
C LEU A 346 -12.62 1.73 7.57
N LEU A 347 -12.57 2.82 6.79
CA LEU A 347 -12.18 4.14 7.30
C LEU A 347 -13.17 4.65 8.34
N ASN A 348 -14.46 4.53 8.07
CA ASN A 348 -15.49 4.95 9.01
C ASN A 348 -15.39 4.20 10.35
N GLN A 349 -15.00 2.93 10.32
CA GLN A 349 -14.74 2.15 11.53
C GLN A 349 -13.47 2.59 12.28
N SER A 350 -12.39 2.90 11.54
CA SER A 350 -11.09 3.24 12.14
C SER A 350 -10.99 4.69 12.61
N GLU A 351 -11.50 5.64 11.84
CA GLU A 351 -11.28 7.08 12.04
C GLU A 351 -12.50 7.78 12.62
N LYS A 352 -13.71 7.38 12.22
CA LYS A 352 -14.97 7.98 12.70
C LYS A 352 -15.62 7.20 13.85
N GLY A 353 -15.03 6.08 14.27
CA GLY A 353 -15.52 5.27 15.38
C GLY A 353 -16.85 4.57 15.13
N VAL A 354 -17.24 4.37 13.86
CA VAL A 354 -18.48 3.66 13.50
C VAL A 354 -18.38 2.20 13.91
N ALA A 355 -19.30 1.74 14.76
CA ALA A 355 -19.33 0.36 15.23
C ALA A 355 -20.30 -0.48 14.37
N PHE A 356 -19.77 -1.17 13.37
CA PHE A 356 -20.54 -2.16 12.62
C PHE A 356 -20.85 -3.39 13.47
N THR A 357 -22.04 -3.94 13.28
CA THR A 357 -22.52 -5.20 13.89
C THR A 357 -22.77 -6.25 12.82
N PRO A 358 -22.91 -7.55 13.16
CA PRO A 358 -23.29 -8.58 12.20
C PRO A 358 -24.55 -8.22 11.38
N ALA A 359 -25.53 -7.55 11.98
CA ALA A 359 -26.73 -7.09 11.27
C ALA A 359 -26.44 -6.00 10.22
N HIS A 360 -25.46 -5.11 10.46
CA HIS A 360 -25.01 -4.17 9.42
C HIS A 360 -24.38 -4.93 8.25
N LEU A 361 -23.53 -5.90 8.55
CA LEU A 361 -22.85 -6.71 7.53
C LEU A 361 -23.84 -7.51 6.69
N ASP A 362 -24.84 -8.13 7.32
CA ASP A 362 -25.90 -8.87 6.63
C ASP A 362 -26.68 -7.94 5.67
N ALA A 363 -27.03 -6.72 6.11
CA ALA A 363 -27.72 -5.75 5.26
C ALA A 363 -26.84 -5.29 4.08
N ILE A 364 -25.56 -5.00 4.34
CA ILE A 364 -24.60 -4.53 3.34
C ILE A 364 -24.38 -5.60 2.27
N ASP A 365 -24.11 -6.83 2.68
CA ASP A 365 -23.86 -7.93 1.75
C ASP A 365 -25.13 -8.32 0.99
N ALA A 366 -26.30 -8.33 1.63
CA ALA A 366 -27.57 -8.57 0.95
C ALA A 366 -27.87 -7.52 -0.14
N PHE A 367 -27.61 -6.24 0.14
CA PHE A 367 -27.75 -5.17 -0.85
C PHE A 367 -26.74 -5.30 -1.99
N ALA A 368 -25.52 -5.73 -1.68
CA ALA A 368 -24.50 -6.10 -2.66
C ALA A 368 -24.77 -7.46 -3.34
N HIS A 369 -25.94 -8.08 -3.15
CA HIS A 369 -26.32 -9.37 -3.71
C HIS A 369 -25.34 -10.51 -3.35
N HIS A 370 -24.91 -10.51 -2.10
CA HIS A 370 -23.94 -11.44 -1.52
C HIS A 370 -22.55 -11.40 -2.16
N HIS A 371 -22.24 -10.33 -2.91
CA HIS A 371 -20.99 -10.21 -3.65
C HIS A 371 -19.76 -10.33 -2.75
N PHE A 372 -19.78 -9.81 -1.52
CA PHE A 372 -18.60 -9.87 -0.64
C PHE A 372 -18.38 -11.27 -0.06
N THR A 373 -19.46 -12.00 0.23
CA THR A 373 -19.38 -13.37 0.75
C THR A 373 -19.08 -14.40 -0.34
N THR A 374 -19.53 -14.19 -1.58
CA THR A 374 -19.36 -15.16 -2.67
C THR A 374 -18.18 -14.87 -3.60
N SER A 375 -17.55 -13.70 -3.51
CA SER A 375 -16.42 -13.36 -4.37
C SER A 375 -15.18 -14.18 -4.03
N HIS A 376 -14.42 -14.54 -5.07
CA HIS A 376 -13.08 -15.13 -4.93
C HIS A 376 -11.97 -14.07 -5.05
N ASN A 377 -12.32 -12.82 -5.34
CA ASN A 377 -11.40 -11.70 -5.43
C ASN A 377 -10.72 -11.45 -4.09
N ALA A 378 -9.40 -11.59 -4.05
CA ALA A 378 -8.61 -11.45 -2.81
C ALA A 378 -8.67 -10.04 -2.20
N GLU A 379 -8.76 -8.97 -3.01
CA GLU A 379 -8.89 -7.59 -2.52
C GLU A 379 -10.22 -7.35 -1.79
N LEU A 380 -11.32 -7.92 -2.31
CA LEU A 380 -12.64 -7.82 -1.68
C LEU A 380 -12.72 -8.68 -0.43
N ARG A 381 -12.27 -9.94 -0.51
CA ARG A 381 -12.26 -10.87 0.63
C ARG A 381 -11.45 -10.33 1.79
N TYR A 382 -10.22 -9.85 1.54
CA TYR A 382 -9.37 -9.24 2.56
C TYR A 382 -10.09 -8.11 3.32
N ARG A 383 -10.70 -7.16 2.59
CA ARG A 383 -11.40 -6.03 3.20
C ARG A 383 -12.66 -6.45 3.93
N TRP A 384 -13.43 -7.35 3.34
CA TRP A 384 -14.65 -7.88 3.94
C TRP A 384 -14.36 -8.63 5.25
N TYR A 385 -13.33 -9.46 5.26
CA TYR A 385 -12.85 -10.16 6.44
C TYR A 385 -12.31 -9.20 7.49
N THR A 386 -11.58 -8.16 7.08
CA THR A 386 -11.12 -7.11 8.00
C THR A 386 -12.30 -6.40 8.67
N LEU A 387 -13.31 -6.01 7.88
CA LEU A 387 -14.52 -5.35 8.36
C LEU A 387 -15.29 -6.27 9.34
N SER A 388 -15.44 -7.53 8.98
CA SER A 388 -16.12 -8.56 9.79
C SER A 388 -15.43 -8.87 11.10
N LEU A 389 -14.09 -8.99 11.06
CA LEU A 389 -13.25 -9.20 12.23
C LEU A 389 -13.38 -8.04 13.22
N ARG A 390 -13.32 -6.80 12.72
CA ARG A 390 -13.47 -5.60 13.54
C ARG A 390 -14.89 -5.42 14.08
N ALA A 391 -15.91 -5.87 13.33
CA ALA A 391 -17.31 -5.96 13.76
C ALA A 391 -17.58 -7.14 14.73
N LYS A 392 -16.55 -7.94 15.03
CA LYS A 392 -16.61 -9.12 15.91
C LYS A 392 -17.65 -10.16 15.45
N ASP A 393 -17.77 -10.38 14.14
CA ASP A 393 -18.64 -11.41 13.60
C ASP A 393 -18.00 -12.81 13.76
N PRO A 394 -18.52 -13.69 14.65
CA PRO A 394 -17.93 -15.01 14.87
C PRO A 394 -18.06 -15.92 13.66
N ARG A 395 -19.02 -15.66 12.75
CA ARG A 395 -19.28 -16.48 11.57
C ARG A 395 -18.12 -16.47 10.57
N GLN A 396 -17.27 -15.45 10.62
CA GLN A 396 -16.16 -15.24 9.68
C GLN A 396 -14.81 -15.75 10.17
N GLN A 397 -14.69 -16.21 11.42
CA GLN A 397 -13.41 -16.64 12.00
C GLN A 397 -12.74 -17.76 11.20
N ASP A 398 -13.50 -18.79 10.83
CA ASP A 398 -12.97 -19.90 10.02
C ASP A 398 -12.61 -19.46 8.60
N ASN A 399 -13.37 -18.54 8.01
CA ASN A 399 -13.08 -17.99 6.69
C ASN A 399 -11.80 -17.13 6.70
N ILE A 400 -11.57 -16.35 7.77
CA ILE A 400 -10.35 -15.58 7.99
C ILE A 400 -9.15 -16.51 8.13
N ALA A 401 -9.25 -17.55 8.96
CA ALA A 401 -8.16 -18.52 9.15
C ALA A 401 -7.84 -19.27 7.84
N ARG A 402 -8.86 -19.66 7.06
CA ARG A 402 -8.70 -20.28 5.74
C ARG A 402 -8.01 -19.35 4.76
N PHE A 403 -8.42 -18.08 4.69
CA PHE A 403 -7.83 -17.07 3.82
C PHE A 403 -6.36 -16.79 4.15
N LEU A 404 -6.00 -16.82 5.43
CA LEU A 404 -4.59 -16.75 5.86
C LEU A 404 -3.82 -18.02 5.47
N GLY A 405 -4.43 -19.19 5.52
CA GLY A 405 -3.78 -20.46 5.16
C GLY A 405 -3.62 -20.73 3.66
N GLU A 406 -4.38 -20.06 2.78
CA GLU A 406 -4.39 -20.38 1.34
C GLU A 406 -3.45 -19.49 0.50
N GLN A 407 -2.83 -18.45 1.06
CA GLN A 407 -1.92 -17.54 0.34
C GLN A 407 -0.88 -16.87 1.26
N GLY A 408 0.23 -16.40 0.69
CA GLY A 408 1.37 -15.79 1.38
C GLY A 408 1.64 -14.34 1.01
N ARG A 409 0.73 -13.67 0.30
CA ARG A 409 0.93 -12.29 -0.16
C ARG A 409 0.92 -11.34 1.03
N MET A 410 2.05 -10.68 1.29
CA MET A 410 2.22 -9.87 2.51
C MET A 410 1.23 -8.71 2.61
N LYS A 411 0.74 -8.21 1.47
CA LYS A 411 -0.33 -7.20 1.37
C LYS A 411 -1.60 -7.60 2.14
N TYR A 412 -1.94 -8.89 2.18
CA TYR A 412 -3.14 -9.39 2.87
C TYR A 412 -2.79 -10.02 4.22
N VAL A 413 -1.76 -10.87 4.24
CA VAL A 413 -1.40 -11.67 5.42
C VAL A 413 -1.04 -10.76 6.61
N ARG A 414 -0.13 -9.80 6.42
CA ARG A 414 0.38 -9.02 7.56
C ARG A 414 -0.67 -8.09 8.17
N PRO A 415 -1.40 -7.27 7.40
CA PRO A 415 -2.44 -6.42 7.98
C PRO A 415 -3.54 -7.22 8.67
N LEU A 416 -3.95 -8.36 8.10
CA LEU A 416 -5.02 -9.18 8.69
C LEU A 416 -4.56 -9.85 9.99
N PHE A 417 -3.30 -10.30 10.10
CA PHE A 417 -2.74 -10.75 11.38
C PHE A 417 -2.70 -9.62 12.42
N ARG A 418 -2.32 -8.39 12.03
CA ARG A 418 -2.34 -7.23 12.94
C ARG A 418 -3.75 -6.94 13.46
N ASP A 419 -4.76 -6.99 12.59
CA ASP A 419 -6.16 -6.88 13.02
C ASP A 419 -6.59 -8.06 13.89
N LEU A 420 -6.12 -9.28 13.62
CA LEU A 420 -6.41 -10.47 14.43
C LEU A 420 -5.87 -10.33 15.85
N ILE A 421 -4.63 -9.89 15.99
CA ILE A 421 -4.00 -9.56 17.29
C ILE A 421 -4.84 -8.50 18.02
N LYS A 422 -5.22 -7.42 17.32
CA LYS A 422 -5.94 -6.29 17.91
C LYS A 422 -7.36 -6.64 18.36
N HIS A 423 -8.08 -7.45 17.59
CA HIS A 423 -9.52 -7.68 17.79
C HIS A 423 -9.88 -9.05 18.37
N SER A 424 -9.03 -10.07 18.18
CA SER A 424 -9.23 -11.43 18.71
C SER A 424 -8.17 -11.85 19.75
N GLY A 425 -7.13 -11.03 19.95
CA GLY A 425 -6.09 -11.29 20.93
C GLY A 425 -4.90 -12.08 20.37
N LYS A 426 -3.77 -11.95 21.07
CA LYS A 426 -2.49 -12.54 20.67
C LYS A 426 -2.56 -14.07 20.56
N ASP A 427 -3.19 -14.74 21.53
CA ASP A 427 -3.17 -16.21 21.61
C ASP A 427 -3.89 -16.84 20.42
N HIS A 428 -5.02 -16.25 20.00
CA HIS A 428 -5.72 -16.65 18.78
C HIS A 428 -4.87 -16.41 17.53
N ALA A 429 -4.22 -15.25 17.42
CA ALA A 429 -3.32 -14.96 16.31
C ALA A 429 -2.13 -15.93 16.26
N GLN A 430 -1.58 -16.31 17.41
CA GLN A 430 -0.50 -17.29 17.51
C GLN A 430 -0.97 -18.70 17.15
N GLU A 431 -2.20 -19.08 17.50
CA GLU A 431 -2.81 -20.34 17.09
C GLU A 431 -2.93 -20.42 15.57
N VAL A 432 -3.53 -19.40 14.94
CA VAL A 432 -3.64 -19.31 13.48
C VAL A 432 -2.25 -19.35 12.84
N PHE A 433 -1.30 -18.56 13.33
CA PHE A 433 0.07 -18.53 12.80
C PHE A 433 0.76 -19.88 12.90
N SER A 434 0.61 -20.62 14.00
CA SER A 434 1.22 -21.95 14.16
C SER A 434 0.74 -22.95 13.10
N LYS A 435 -0.51 -22.82 12.65
CA LYS A 435 -1.11 -23.64 11.58
C LYS A 435 -0.68 -23.22 10.17
N THR A 436 -0.31 -21.96 9.95
CA THR A 436 -0.05 -21.43 8.60
C THR A 436 1.41 -21.10 8.30
N HIS A 437 2.27 -20.90 9.30
CA HIS A 437 3.60 -20.31 9.10
C HIS A 437 4.52 -21.07 8.14
N THR A 438 4.39 -22.41 8.06
CA THR A 438 5.17 -23.25 7.14
C THR A 438 4.74 -23.13 5.67
N LEU A 439 3.58 -22.51 5.41
CA LEU A 439 3.04 -22.28 4.07
C LEU A 439 3.54 -20.96 3.46
N TYR A 440 4.11 -20.07 4.27
CA TYR A 440 4.57 -18.75 3.83
C TYR A 440 6.00 -18.77 3.32
N HIS A 441 6.32 -17.81 2.45
CA HIS A 441 7.71 -17.46 2.18
C HIS A 441 8.44 -17.08 3.49
N PRO A 442 9.73 -17.42 3.67
CA PRO A 442 10.46 -17.13 4.90
C PRO A 442 10.40 -15.65 5.34
N ILE A 443 10.43 -14.72 4.37
CA ILE A 443 10.26 -13.28 4.65
C ILE A 443 8.88 -13.00 5.25
N CYS A 444 7.80 -13.51 4.65
CA CYS A 444 6.45 -13.32 5.16
C CYS A 444 6.30 -13.91 6.57
N ALA A 445 6.76 -15.16 6.79
CA ALA A 445 6.72 -15.80 8.09
C ALA A 445 7.47 -15.00 9.16
N LYS A 446 8.69 -14.54 8.86
CA LYS A 446 9.50 -13.69 9.74
C LYS A 446 8.78 -12.39 10.10
N MET A 447 8.18 -11.73 9.13
CA MET A 447 7.52 -10.43 9.34
C MET A 447 6.23 -10.55 10.15
N VAL A 448 5.42 -11.60 9.92
CA VAL A 448 4.23 -11.89 10.74
C VAL A 448 4.62 -12.24 12.17
N HIS A 449 5.66 -13.07 12.34
CA HIS A 449 6.17 -13.40 13.68
C HIS A 449 6.60 -12.14 14.43
N ARG A 450 7.33 -11.23 13.77
CA ARG A 450 7.72 -9.93 14.33
C ARG A 450 6.51 -9.09 14.74
N ASP A 451 5.48 -9.02 13.90
CA ASP A 451 4.24 -8.28 14.21
C ASP A 451 3.56 -8.85 15.49
N ILE A 452 3.58 -10.18 15.70
CA ILE A 452 3.06 -10.85 16.91
C ILE A 452 3.92 -10.55 18.16
N GLU A 453 5.25 -10.58 18.02
CA GLU A 453 6.18 -10.30 19.12
C GLU A 453 6.17 -8.83 19.56
N GLU A 454 6.11 -7.89 18.62
CA GLU A 454 6.03 -6.45 18.92
C GLU A 454 4.77 -6.13 19.71
N ALA A 455 3.64 -6.73 19.33
CA ALA A 455 2.39 -6.62 20.09
C ALA A 455 2.52 -7.17 21.52
N HIS A 456 3.29 -8.24 21.72
CA HIS A 456 3.58 -8.79 23.05
C HIS A 456 4.35 -7.80 23.92
N LYS A 457 5.46 -7.26 23.40
CA LYS A 457 6.29 -6.27 24.12
C LYS A 457 5.48 -5.03 24.50
N ALA A 458 4.63 -4.54 23.58
CA ALA A 458 3.77 -3.39 23.85
C ALA A 458 2.71 -3.68 24.94
N ALA A 459 2.12 -4.88 24.95
CA ALA A 459 1.16 -5.28 25.97
C ALA A 459 1.81 -5.42 27.37
N GLU A 460 3.02 -5.98 27.44
CA GLU A 460 3.79 -6.06 28.69
C GLU A 460 4.19 -4.68 29.22
N ALA A 461 4.63 -3.77 28.35
CA ALA A 461 4.93 -2.39 28.71
C ALA A 461 3.71 -1.68 29.32
N LYS A 462 2.54 -1.77 28.66
CA LYS A 462 1.29 -1.21 29.18
C LYS A 462 0.87 -1.83 30.52
N LYS A 463 1.06 -3.14 30.71
CA LYS A 463 0.79 -3.80 32.01
C LYS A 463 1.72 -3.29 33.12
N LYS A 464 3.02 -3.08 32.82
CA LYS A 464 3.98 -2.51 33.76
C LYS A 464 3.63 -1.06 34.12
N GLU A 465 3.28 -0.23 33.13
CA GLU A 465 2.83 1.15 33.35
C GLU A 465 1.54 1.21 34.18
N ALA A 466 0.55 0.38 33.87
CA ALA A 466 -0.70 0.30 34.63
C ALA A 466 -0.46 -0.19 36.08
N ALA A 467 0.43 -1.16 36.28
CA ALA A 467 0.82 -1.64 37.61
C ALA A 467 1.55 -0.55 38.42
N GLN A 468 2.43 0.21 37.78
CA GLN A 468 3.10 1.37 38.40
C GLN A 468 2.10 2.47 38.75
N ALA A 469 1.20 2.84 37.84
CA ALA A 469 0.15 3.84 38.10
C ALA A 469 -0.77 3.43 39.26
N LYS A 470 -1.13 2.14 39.36
CA LYS A 470 -1.93 1.59 40.46
C LYS A 470 -1.17 1.54 41.79
N ALA A 471 0.14 1.32 41.76
CA ALA A 471 1.01 1.38 42.94
C ALA A 471 1.18 2.83 43.45
N LEU A 472 1.22 3.80 42.54
CA LEU A 472 1.26 5.24 42.84
C LEU A 472 -0.09 5.80 43.33
N SER A 473 -1.22 5.20 42.95
CA SER A 473 -2.57 5.65 43.35
C SER A 473 -3.15 4.94 44.59
N SER A 474 -2.39 4.06 45.25
CA SER A 474 -2.86 3.32 46.44
C SER A 474 -2.61 4.14 47.73
N PRO A 475 -3.62 4.41 48.58
CA PRO A 475 -3.39 5.15 49.83
C PRO A 475 -2.58 4.29 50.80
N LYS A 476 -1.39 4.75 51.20
CA LYS A 476 -0.63 4.13 52.29
C LYS A 476 -1.47 4.21 53.57
N LYS A 477 -2.04 3.09 54.03
CA LYS A 477 -2.53 2.95 55.40
C LYS A 477 -1.34 3.08 56.35
N SER A 478 -1.14 4.26 56.94
CA SER A 478 -0.18 4.44 58.03
C SER A 478 -0.66 3.66 59.25
N LYS A 479 0.09 2.65 59.68
CA LYS A 479 -0.05 2.07 61.02
C LYS A 479 0.22 3.17 62.04
N LYS A 480 -0.76 3.42 62.93
CA LYS A 480 -0.57 4.21 64.14
C LYS A 480 0.50 3.51 65.02
N HIS A 481 1.65 4.15 65.18
CA HIS A 481 2.42 4.03 66.42
C HIS A 481 2.24 5.33 67.18
N ALA A 482 1.61 5.21 68.35
CA ALA A 482 1.56 6.26 69.34
C ALA A 482 2.79 6.11 70.24
N THR A 483 3.63 7.14 70.29
CA THR A 483 4.45 7.51 71.46
C THR A 483 4.87 8.97 71.31
N ASP A 484 4.39 9.76 72.26
CA ASP A 484 4.91 11.00 72.84
C ASP A 484 5.20 12.24 71.96
N VAL A 485 4.28 13.19 72.11
CA VAL A 485 4.41 14.60 71.74
C VAL A 485 5.21 15.32 72.82
N ALA A 486 6.43 15.75 72.49
CA ALA A 486 7.09 16.85 73.19
C ALA A 486 6.68 18.18 72.51
N ALA A 487 6.26 19.15 73.32
CA ALA A 487 5.73 20.45 72.89
C ALA A 487 6.77 21.30 72.13
N PRO A 488 6.36 22.14 71.14
CA PRO A 488 7.26 23.07 70.48
C PRO A 488 7.49 24.32 71.34
N SER A 489 8.75 24.76 71.44
CA SER A 489 9.12 26.02 72.05
C SER A 489 8.69 27.22 71.18
N LYS A 490 8.19 28.26 71.85
CA LYS A 490 7.82 29.56 71.29
C LYS A 490 9.06 30.25 70.71
N GLY A 491 9.19 30.31 69.38
CA GLY A 491 10.31 31.02 68.76
C GLY A 491 10.37 30.93 67.24
N PHE A 492 9.27 31.19 66.53
CA PHE A 492 9.32 31.33 65.07
C PHE A 492 8.26 32.27 64.46
N LEU A 493 7.28 32.73 65.23
CA LEU A 493 6.17 33.58 64.74
C LEU A 493 6.27 35.06 65.15
N ALA A 494 7.49 35.57 65.35
CA ALA A 494 7.72 36.99 65.63
C ALA A 494 8.57 37.72 64.56
N GLY A 495 8.89 37.05 63.43
CA GLY A 495 9.83 37.59 62.43
C GLY A 495 9.23 38.15 61.14
N ILE A 496 7.93 37.96 60.85
CA ILE A 496 7.35 38.24 59.52
C ILE A 496 6.17 39.24 59.58
N ALA A 497 5.88 39.82 60.75
CA ALA A 497 4.85 40.85 60.89
C ALA A 497 5.40 42.30 60.95
N GLY A 498 6.71 42.49 60.78
CA GLY A 498 7.38 43.80 60.92
C GLY A 498 7.72 44.51 59.62
N THR A 499 7.57 43.88 58.45
CA THR A 499 8.23 44.36 57.21
C THR A 499 7.28 44.90 56.15
N PHE A 500 5.97 44.68 56.25
CA PHE A 500 5.01 45.10 55.21
C PHE A 500 3.67 45.55 55.77
N GLY A 501 3.68 46.53 56.70
CA GLY A 501 2.53 47.03 57.44
C GLY A 501 1.21 47.16 56.65
N VAL A 502 0.42 46.10 56.65
CA VAL A 502 -0.96 45.99 56.15
C VAL A 502 -1.70 44.96 57.02
N SER A 503 -2.99 45.20 57.30
CA SER A 503 -3.81 44.43 58.23
C SER A 503 -4.18 43.01 57.74
N GLU A 504 -4.39 42.12 58.71
CA GLU A 504 -4.59 40.67 58.58
C GLU A 504 -5.78 40.23 57.68
N GLU A 505 -6.71 41.14 57.38
CA GLU A 505 -7.88 40.86 56.54
C GLU A 505 -7.65 40.98 55.01
N VAL A 506 -6.50 41.51 54.55
CA VAL A 506 -6.20 41.60 53.10
C VAL A 506 -5.41 40.37 52.59
N ALA A 507 -4.79 39.58 53.49
CA ALA A 507 -4.01 38.40 53.12
C ALA A 507 -4.83 37.15 52.78
N ILE A 508 -6.13 37.13 53.10
CA ILE A 508 -7.01 35.96 52.87
C ILE A 508 -7.76 36.07 51.52
N GLY A 509 -7.84 37.26 50.90
CA GLY A 509 -8.53 37.48 49.62
C GLY A 509 -7.71 37.18 48.35
N ALA A 510 -6.37 37.13 48.42
CA ALA A 510 -5.50 37.03 47.25
C ALA A 510 -5.06 35.59 46.87
N LEU A 511 -5.42 34.58 47.66
CA LEU A 511 -5.00 33.18 47.43
C LEU A 511 -6.03 32.30 46.72
N VAL A 512 -7.19 32.85 46.32
CA VAL A 512 -8.25 32.10 45.61
C VAL A 512 -8.29 32.40 44.10
N ALA A 513 -7.53 33.38 43.59
CA ALA A 513 -7.65 33.85 42.20
C ALA A 513 -6.50 33.48 41.24
N VAL A 514 -5.50 32.68 41.65
CA VAL A 514 -4.40 32.24 40.75
C VAL A 514 -4.23 30.71 40.75
N GLY A 515 -5.37 30.00 40.71
CA GLY A 515 -5.45 28.54 40.62
C GLY A 515 -5.74 28.01 39.21
N ALA A 516 -5.32 28.71 38.17
CA ALA A 516 -5.54 28.28 36.78
C ALA A 516 -4.48 28.84 35.82
N ALA A 517 -3.22 28.42 35.96
CA ALA A 517 -2.26 28.41 34.84
C ALA A 517 -0.96 27.70 35.27
N THR A 518 -0.46 26.84 34.37
CA THR A 518 0.95 26.40 34.30
C THR A 518 1.37 25.20 35.17
N VAL A 519 1.09 23.99 34.68
CA VAL A 519 1.98 22.83 34.90
C VAL A 519 2.61 22.48 33.55
N ALA A 520 3.68 23.19 33.24
CA ALA A 520 4.62 22.84 32.18
C ALA A 520 6.04 23.23 32.65
N VAL A 521 6.86 22.20 32.83
CA VAL A 521 8.31 22.18 32.59
C VAL A 521 9.26 22.80 33.64
N ALA A 522 10.27 21.97 33.96
CA ALA A 522 11.57 22.24 34.61
C ALA A 522 11.50 22.49 36.12
N VAL A 523 12.24 21.76 36.97
CA VAL A 523 13.71 21.72 37.06
C VAL A 523 14.13 20.53 37.92
N GLY A 524 15.24 19.89 37.57
CA GLY A 524 15.88 18.86 38.40
C GLY A 524 17.36 18.64 38.07
N LEU A 525 18.08 19.69 37.68
CA LEU A 525 19.54 19.73 37.68
C LEU A 525 20.00 20.56 38.88
N THR A 526 20.51 19.91 39.92
CA THR A 526 21.59 20.42 40.79
C THR A 526 22.06 19.33 41.74
N LYS A 527 23.24 18.76 41.48
CA LYS A 527 24.19 18.35 42.51
C LYS A 527 25.61 18.57 41.98
N ARG A 528 26.23 19.64 42.47
CA ARG A 528 27.68 19.78 42.56
C ARG A 528 28.07 19.42 43.99
N HIS A 529 29.00 18.49 44.13
CA HIS A 529 30.22 18.63 44.91
C HIS A 529 31.26 17.65 44.39
#